data_AF-A0A822BBA5-F1
#
_entry.id   AF-A0A822BBA5-F1
#
_cell.length_a   1.000
_cell.length_b   1.000
_cell.length_c   1.000
_cell.angle_alpha   90.00
_cell.angle_beta   90.00
_cell.angle_gamma   90.00
#
_symmetry.space_group_name_H-M   'P 1'
#
loop_
_entity.id
_entity.type
_entity.pdbx_description
1 polymer ?
#
loop_
_entity_poly.entity_id
_entity_poly.type
_entity_poly.pdbx_seq_one_letter_code
_entity_poly.pdbx_strand_id
1 'polypeptide(L)' 'MTYVITANGLICQFDEHRQLRGERDLQEKTNCLAIGDAYLVVGCGKGAVYIFSPQTLEYIMSIPLPHYLGVDIGFITSI' A
#
# COMPACT_ATOMS: atom_id res chain seq x y z
N MET A 1 -9.50 -4.70 14.18
CA MET A 1 -8.35 -3.82 13.86
C MET A 1 -8.84 -2.68 13.01
N THR A 2 -8.31 -1.48 13.24
CA THR A 2 -8.65 -0.28 12.47
C THR A 2 -7.39 0.28 11.84
N TYR A 3 -7.48 0.69 10.57
CA TYR A 3 -6.36 1.26 9.84
C TYR A 3 -6.75 2.65 9.38
N VAL A 4 -5.82 3.59 9.49
CA VAL A 4 -6.03 4.98 9.11
C VAL A 4 -4.82 5.50 8.36
N ILE A 5 -5.08 6.46 7.47
CA ILE A 5 -4.05 7.30 6.87
C ILE A 5 -4.09 8.63 7.61
N THR A 6 -2.97 9.06 8.16
CA THR A 6 -2.86 10.38 8.78
C THR A 6 -2.81 11.49 7.72
N ALA A 7 -2.97 12.75 8.12
CA ALA A 7 -2.89 13.87 7.18
C ALA A 7 -1.54 13.98 6.45
N ASN A 8 -0.46 13.47 7.05
CA ASN A 8 0.88 13.40 6.46
C ASN A 8 1.18 12.07 5.72
N GLY A 9 0.21 11.17 5.58
CA GLY A 9 0.37 9.94 4.79
C GLY A 9 0.94 8.73 5.53
N LEU A 10 1.05 8.79 6.87
CA LEU A 10 1.43 7.62 7.65
C LEU A 10 0.27 6.63 7.71
N ILE A 11 0.59 5.35 7.61
CA ILE A 11 -0.37 4.26 7.84
C ILE A 11 -0.26 3.87 9.30
N CYS A 12 -1.36 3.93 10.05
CA CYS A 12 -1.40 3.50 11.43
C CYS A 12 -2.37 2.33 11.60
N GLN A 13 -1.96 1.34 12.39
CA GLN A 13 -2.78 0.22 12.82
C GLN A 13 -3.16 0.39 14.29
N PHE A 14 -4.45 0.36 14.57
CA PHE A 14 -5.02 0.39 15.91
C PHE A 14 -5.67 -0.94 16.27
N ASP A 15 -5.49 -1.36 17.51
CA ASP A 15 -6.17 -2.53 18.08
C ASP A 15 -7.63 -2.23 18.47
N GLU A 16 -8.30 -3.23 19.04
CA GLU A 16 -9.69 -3.11 19.52
C GLU A 16 -9.89 -2.14 20.70
N HIS A 17 -8.81 -1.83 21.44
CA HIS A 17 -8.78 -0.82 22.50
C HIS A 17 -8.36 0.56 21.97
N ARG A 18 -8.22 0.72 20.66
CA ARG A 18 -7.76 1.93 19.97
C ARG A 18 -6.35 2.36 20.38
N GLN A 19 -5.50 1.42 20.79
CA GLN A 19 -4.08 1.67 21.02
C GLN A 19 -3.31 1.53 19.71
N LEU A 20 -2.32 2.39 19.51
CA LEU A 20 -1.45 2.33 18.33
C LEU A 20 -0.57 1.07 18.44
N ARG A 21 -0.78 0.13 17.53
CA ARG A 21 -0.04 -1.14 17.47
C ARG A 21 1.16 -1.07 16.53
N GLY A 22 1.06 -0.27 15.48
CA GLY A 22 2.14 -0.09 14.52
C GLY A 22 1.88 1.04 13.54
N GLU A 23 2.96 1.54 12.96
CA GLU A 23 2.93 2.59 11.96
C GLU A 23 3.96 2.35 10.84
N ARG A 24 3.68 2.91 9.67
CA ARG A 24 4.60 2.93 8.53
C ARG A 24 4.55 4.28 7.84
N ASP A 25 5.73 4.83 7.59
CA ASP A 25 5.94 5.93 6.65
C ASP A 25 6.46 5.35 5.34
N LEU A 26 5.70 5.55 4.26
CA LEU A 26 6.09 5.13 2.91
C LEU A 26 6.98 6.16 2.21
N GLN A 27 7.22 7.33 2.80
CA GLN A 27 7.88 8.48 2.19
C GLN A 27 7.22 8.94 0.88
N GLU A 28 5.98 8.50 0.65
CA GLU A 28 5.14 8.87 -0.47
C GLU A 28 3.76 9.24 0.04
N LYS A 29 3.06 10.10 -0.71
CA LYS A 29 1.70 10.47 -0.35
C LYS A 29 0.76 9.28 -0.53
N THR A 30 0.33 8.68 0.58
CA THR A 30 -0.74 7.68 0.63
C THR A 30 -2.11 8.35 0.52
N ASN A 31 -2.96 7.83 -0.37
CA ASN A 31 -4.28 8.42 -0.66
C ASN A 31 -5.45 7.49 -0.32
N CYS A 32 -5.24 6.17 -0.33
CA CYS A 32 -6.30 5.22 -0.06
C CYS A 32 -5.77 3.90 0.55
N LEU A 33 -6.66 3.21 1.26
CA LEU A 33 -6.44 1.86 1.79
C LEU A 33 -7.59 0.95 1.35
N ALA A 34 -7.27 -0.31 1.09
CA ALA A 34 -8.23 -1.40 0.99
C ALA A 34 -7.73 -2.56 1.84
N ILE A 35 -8.62 -3.22 2.57
CA ILE A 35 -8.25 -4.30 3.48
C ILE A 35 -9.03 -5.56 3.17
N GLY A 36 -8.33 -6.69 3.21
CA GLY A 36 -8.90 -8.02 3.17
C GLY A 36 -8.20 -8.93 4.17
N ASP A 37 -8.59 -10.20 4.18
CA ASP A 37 -8.10 -11.15 5.18
C ASP A 37 -6.59 -11.42 5.08
N ALA A 38 -6.06 -11.42 3.86
CA ALA A 38 -4.65 -11.72 3.59
C ALA A 38 -3.78 -10.47 3.41
N TYR A 39 -4.35 -9.34 2.99
CA TYR A 39 -3.59 -8.19 2.51
C TYR A 39 -4.20 -6.86 2.94
N LEU A 40 -3.31 -5.93 3.33
CA LEU A 40 -3.57 -4.50 3.36
C LEU A 40 -2.96 -3.89 2.09
N VAL A 41 -3.79 -3.27 1.27
CA VAL A 41 -3.38 -2.62 0.02
C VAL A 41 -3.43 -1.11 0.21
N VAL A 42 -2.38 -0.43 -0.23
CA VAL A 42 -2.17 1.00 -0.05
C VAL A 42 -1.94 1.64 -1.41
N GLY A 43 -2.82 2.56 -1.80
CA GLY A 43 -2.64 3.37 -3.01
C GLY A 43 -1.93 4.68 -2.70
N CYS A 44 -0.81 4.90 -3.37
CA CYS A 44 0.05 6.08 -3.22
C CYS A 44 0.00 6.99 -4.46
N GLY A 45 0.74 8.09 -4.41
CA GLY A 45 0.92 8.99 -5.55
C GLY A 45 1.51 8.27 -6.77
N LYS A 46 1.30 8.85 -7.96
CA LYS A 46 1.87 8.38 -9.23
C LYS A 46 1.50 6.93 -9.61
N GLY A 47 0.41 6.39 -9.06
CA GLY A 47 -0.08 5.05 -9.38
C GLY A 47 0.60 3.92 -8.61
N ALA A 48 1.50 4.24 -7.66
CA ALA A 48 2.17 3.23 -6.86
C ALA A 48 1.17 2.52 -5.94
N VAL A 49 1.27 1.20 -5.83
CA VAL A 49 0.44 0.39 -4.94
C VAL A 49 1.33 -0.52 -4.11
N TYR A 50 1.21 -0.44 -2.79
CA TYR A 50 1.99 -1.23 -1.83
C TYR A 50 1.09 -2.24 -1.12
N ILE A 51 1.61 -3.44 -0.91
CA ILE A 51 0.92 -4.55 -0.23
C ILE A 51 1.66 -4.85 1.07
N PHE A 52 0.89 -4.92 2.15
CA PHE A 52 1.36 -5.21 3.49
C PHE A 52 0.62 -6.39 4.10
N SER A 53 1.28 -7.05 5.04
CA SER A 53 0.60 -7.97 5.96
C SER A 53 -0.37 -7.18 6.84
N PRO A 54 -1.67 -7.52 6.88
CA PRO A 54 -2.59 -6.84 7.77
C PRO A 54 -2.20 -7.09 9.24
N GLN A 55 -1.69 -8.27 9.59
CA GLN A 55 -1.41 -8.61 10.99
C GLN A 55 -0.14 -7.96 11.53
N THR A 56 0.89 -7.74 10.70
CA THR A 56 2.20 -7.25 11.17
C THR A 56 2.56 -5.87 10.62
N LEU A 57 1.80 -5.35 9.66
CA LEU A 57 2.11 -4.12 8.91
C LEU A 57 3.50 -4.20 8.22
N GLU A 58 4.00 -5.41 7.98
CA GLU A 58 5.24 -5.63 7.22
C GLU A 58 4.97 -5.52 5.74
N TYR A 59 5.89 -4.88 5.03
CA TYR A 59 5.85 -4.77 3.58
C TYR A 59 6.03 -6.15 2.95
N ILE A 60 5.17 -6.48 2.00
CA ILE A 60 5.23 -7.73 1.24
C ILE A 60 5.80 -7.43 -0.15
N MET A 61 5.14 -6.57 -0.91
CA MET A 61 5.55 -6.20 -2.26
C MET A 61 4.87 -4.91 -2.71
N SER A 62 5.31 -4.37 -3.84
CA SER A 62 4.61 -3.33 -4.59
C SER A 62 4.10 -3.91 -5.91
N ILE A 63 2.97 -3.41 -6.37
CA ILE A 63 2.47 -3.73 -7.71
C ILE A 63 3.26 -2.85 -8.69
N PRO A 64 3.87 -3.43 -9.74
CA PRO A 64 4.57 -2.63 -10.74
C PRO A 64 3.60 -1.62 -11.37
N LEU A 65 4.07 -0.38 -11.53
CA LEU A 65 3.32 0.65 -12.23
C LEU A 65 2.93 0.12 -13.62
N PRO A 66 1.67 0.26 -14.05
CA PRO A 66 1.37 0.04 -15.45
C PRO A 66 2.27 0.97 -16.27
N HIS A 67 2.80 0.43 -17.37
CA HIS A 67 3.51 1.21 -18.37
C HIS A 67 2.63 2.41 -18.78
N TYR A 68 3.27 3.53 -19.12
CA TYR A 68 2.54 4.69 -19.62
C TYR A 68 1.64 4.28 -20.79
N LEU A 69 0.38 4.69 -20.74
CA LEU A 69 -0.57 4.52 -21.84
C LEU A 69 0.06 5.05 -23.14
N GLY A 70 0.16 4.20 -24.15
CA GLY A 70 0.80 4.52 -25.44
C GLY A 70 2.20 3.92 -25.65
N VAL A 71 2.75 3.19 -24.69
CA VAL A 71 3.97 2.37 -24.88
C VAL A 71 3.59 0.99 -25.42
N ASP A 72 4.27 0.55 -26.49
CA ASP A 72 4.14 -0.82 -27.02
C ASP A 72 4.75 -1.83 -26.04
N ILE A 73 3.91 -2.73 -25.52
CA ILE A 73 4.26 -3.73 -24.50
C ILE A 73 4.71 -5.05 -25.15
N GLY A 74 4.62 -5.17 -26.49
CA GLY A 74 4.88 -6.40 -27.24
C GLY A 74 6.32 -6.93 -27.14
N PHE A 75 7.26 -6.13 -26.62
CA PHE A 75 8.66 -6.54 -26.46
C PHE A 75 9.00 -7.14 -25.08
N ILE A 76 8.13 -7.03 -24.08
CA ILE A 76 8.50 -7.35 -22.68
C ILE A 76 8.09 -8.79 -22.26
N THR A 77 7.35 -9.53 -23.09
CA THR A 77 6.91 -10.91 -22.77
C THR A 77 7.91 -12.02 -23.15
N SER A 78 9.20 -11.70 -23.31
CA SER A 78 10.24 -12.69 -23.63
C SER A 78 11.44 -12.58 -22.68
N ILE A 79 11.24 -12.81 -21.38
CA ILE A 79 12.30 -13.21 -20.44
C ILE A 79 11.71 -14.22 -19.45
#